data_AF-A9KEX8-F1
#
_entry.id   AF-A9KEX8-F1
#
_cell.length_a   1.000
_cell.length_b   1.000
_cell.length_c   1.000
_cell.angle_alpha   90.00
_cell.angle_beta   90.00
_cell.angle_gamma   90.00
#
_symmetry.space_group_name_H-M   'P 1'
#
loop_
_entity.id
_entity.type
_entity.pdbx_description
1 polymer ?
#
loop_
_entity_poly.entity_id
_entity_poly.type
_entity_poly.pdbx_seq_one_letter_code
_entity_poly.pdbx_strand_id
1 'polypeptide(L)'
;MSDTNFQIWIKGLLASEDKKTKIPPKSPQKRFLDRHYVGEPYPKVYFTNREFTIATYLLKGYRYKQIAEVLNLSSRSVEFYIQNMREKFYCRNKRALIGVLKNIDILSHHPRDKSGDDGPKIEEKRK
;
A
#
# COMPACT_ATOMS: atom_id res chain seq x y z
N MET A 1 6.96 -54.82 27.05
CA MET A 1 7.42 -54.03 25.90
C MET A 1 6.77 -52.66 26.01
N SER A 2 7.40 -51.76 26.75
CA SER A 2 7.00 -50.36 26.86
C SER A 2 7.93 -49.57 25.97
N ASP A 3 7.38 -48.99 24.89
CA ASP A 3 8.10 -48.19 23.91
C ASP A 3 8.78 -46.99 24.59
N THR A 4 10.06 -47.19 24.92
CA THR A 4 10.95 -46.20 25.54
C THR A 4 11.06 -44.94 24.68
N ASN A 5 10.75 -45.02 23.38
CA ASN A 5 10.74 -43.90 22.46
C ASN A 5 9.56 -42.94 22.63
N PHE A 6 8.39 -43.39 23.08
CA PHE A 6 7.23 -42.51 23.27
C PHE A 6 7.37 -41.63 24.52
N GLN A 7 7.99 -42.19 25.57
CA GLN A 7 8.29 -41.48 26.82
C GLN A 7 9.39 -40.42 26.65
N ILE A 8 10.34 -40.61 25.73
CA ILE A 8 11.35 -39.60 25.40
C ILE A 8 10.70 -38.41 24.67
N TRP A 9 9.74 -38.66 23.78
CA TRP A 9 9.04 -37.61 23.04
C TRP A 9 8.18 -36.71 23.94
N ILE A 10 7.46 -37.28 24.91
CA ILE A 10 6.64 -36.50 25.86
C ILE A 10 7.50 -35.70 26.84
N LYS A 11 8.63 -36.24 27.32
CA LYS A 11 9.56 -35.48 28.17
C LYS A 11 10.21 -34.31 27.43
N GLY A 12 10.41 -34.40 26.11
CA GLY A 12 10.88 -33.27 25.29
C GLY A 12 9.85 -32.16 25.13
N LEU A 13 8.55 -32.49 25.06
CA LEU A 13 7.46 -31.54 24.85
C LEU A 13 7.09 -30.75 26.11
N LEU A 14 7.30 -31.33 27.30
CA LEU A 14 7.04 -30.68 28.59
C LEU A 14 8.24 -29.86 29.12
N ALA A 15 9.43 -29.99 28.51
CA ALA A 15 10.63 -29.24 28.88
C ALA A 15 10.82 -27.91 28.12
N SER A 16 9.88 -27.56 27.23
CA SER A 16 9.84 -26.25 26.56
C SER A 16 8.85 -25.32 27.26
N GLU A 17 9.19 -24.90 28.46
CA GLU A 17 8.60 -23.73 29.11
C GLU A 17 8.76 -22.50 28.19
N ASP A 18 7.63 -21.87 27.88
CA ASP A 18 7.49 -20.45 27.58
C ASP A 18 8.62 -19.77 26.79
N LYS A 19 8.87 -20.26 25.57
CA LYS A 19 9.31 -19.34 24.51
C LYS A 19 8.11 -18.49 24.11
N LYS A 20 7.72 -17.55 24.99
CA LYS A 20 7.15 -16.27 24.54
C LYS A 20 8.07 -15.80 23.45
N THR A 21 7.65 -15.94 22.19
CA THR A 21 8.25 -15.20 21.10
C THR A 21 8.04 -13.74 21.49
N LYS A 22 9.04 -13.16 22.17
CA LYS A 22 9.16 -11.73 22.34
C LYS A 22 9.40 -11.24 20.92
N ILE A 23 8.33 -11.11 20.13
CA ILE A 23 8.34 -10.19 19.00
C ILE A 23 8.69 -8.87 19.67
N PRO A 24 9.88 -8.30 19.43
CA PRO A 24 10.20 -7.02 20.02
C PRO A 24 9.05 -6.08 19.65
N PRO A 25 8.51 -5.26 20.57
CA PRO A 25 7.49 -4.30 20.21
C PRO A 25 8.04 -3.55 19.01
N LYS A 26 7.41 -3.73 17.85
CA LYS A 26 7.91 -3.22 16.57
C LYS A 26 8.19 -1.76 16.83
N SER A 27 9.46 -1.42 16.93
CA SER A 27 9.85 -0.17 17.57
C SER A 27 9.17 0.97 16.83
N PRO A 28 8.80 2.09 17.49
CA PRO A 28 8.18 3.24 16.81
C PRO A 28 9.17 3.95 15.85
N GLN A 29 10.25 3.27 15.50
CA GLN A 29 11.37 3.75 14.73
C GLN A 29 10.95 3.71 13.26
N LYS A 30 10.80 4.92 12.69
CA LYS A 30 10.65 5.26 11.25
C LYS A 30 9.26 5.49 10.65
N ARG A 31 8.19 5.77 11.42
CA ARG A 31 6.90 6.22 10.81
C ARG A 31 6.96 7.60 10.12
N PHE A 32 8.02 8.37 10.32
CA PHE A 32 8.12 9.76 9.84
C PHE A 32 8.59 9.94 8.40
N LEU A 33 9.14 8.92 7.73
CA LEU A 33 9.77 9.08 6.40
C LEU A 33 8.87 8.75 5.19
N ASP A 34 7.64 8.28 5.41
CA ASP A 34 6.78 7.80 4.32
C ASP A 34 5.74 8.82 3.85
N ARG A 35 5.95 10.11 4.15
CA ARG A 35 5.02 11.20 3.80
C ARG A 35 5.52 12.02 2.62
N HIS A 36 4.74 12.04 1.55
CA HIS A 36 4.93 12.87 0.36
C HIS A 36 4.03 14.09 0.48
N TYR A 37 4.58 15.23 0.90
CA TYR A 37 3.83 16.48 0.98
C TYR A 37 3.54 17.01 -0.42
N VAL A 38 2.33 17.51 -0.59
CA VAL A 38 1.82 18.01 -1.87
C VAL A 38 2.40 19.37 -2.22
N GLY A 39 2.67 20.21 -1.20
CA GLY A 39 3.02 21.62 -1.40
C GLY A 39 1.78 22.48 -1.67
N GLU A 40 1.97 23.70 -2.15
CA GLU A 40 0.87 24.61 -2.48
C GLU A 40 0.01 24.07 -3.64
N PRO A 41 -1.33 24.24 -3.61
CA PRO A 41 -2.13 25.00 -2.65
C PRO A 41 -2.55 24.21 -1.38
N TYR A 42 -1.94 23.05 -1.12
CA TYR A 42 -2.30 22.14 -0.04
C TYR A 42 -1.12 21.87 0.92
N PRO A 43 -0.57 22.89 1.61
CA PRO A 43 0.70 22.81 2.33
C PRO A 43 0.72 21.78 3.47
N LYS A 44 -0.45 21.41 4.02
CA LYS A 44 -0.58 20.43 5.10
C LYS A 44 -1.03 19.04 4.64
N VAL A 45 -1.29 18.87 3.34
CA VAL A 45 -1.73 17.59 2.78
C VAL A 45 -0.52 16.77 2.37
N TYR A 46 -0.56 15.49 2.72
CA TYR A 46 0.46 14.53 2.33
C TYR A 46 -0.16 13.19 1.91
N PHE A 47 0.55 12.49 1.03
CA PHE A 47 0.31 11.09 0.74
C PHE A 47 1.24 10.20 1.55
N THR A 48 0.72 9.06 2.00
CA THR A 48 1.55 7.90 2.32
C THR A 48 2.12 7.30 1.03
N ASN A 49 3.20 6.52 1.12
CA ASN A 49 3.74 5.77 -0.03
C ASN A 49 2.65 5.00 -0.81
N ARG A 50 1.69 4.40 -0.10
CA ARG A 50 0.63 3.61 -0.72
C ARG A 50 -0.41 4.47 -1.42
N GLU A 51 -0.83 5.58 -0.81
CA GLU A 51 -1.73 6.54 -1.45
C GLU A 51 -1.08 7.16 -2.69
N PHE A 52 0.20 7.53 -2.61
CA PHE A 52 0.95 8.07 -3.75
C PHE A 52 0.97 7.08 -4.91
N THR A 53 1.31 5.81 -4.64
CA THR A 53 1.30 4.75 -5.65
C THR A 53 -0.09 4.57 -6.29
N ILE A 54 -1.16 4.59 -5.50
CA ILE A 54 -2.53 4.46 -6.04
C ILE A 54 -2.90 5.71 -6.86
N ALA A 55 -2.50 6.90 -6.42
CA ALA A 55 -2.73 8.16 -7.13
C ALA A 55 -2.06 8.15 -8.52
N THR A 56 -0.84 7.62 -8.65
CA THR A 56 -0.16 7.53 -9.96
C THR A 56 -0.91 6.59 -10.91
N TYR A 57 -1.38 5.43 -10.46
CA TYR A 57 -2.22 4.56 -11.30
C TYR A 57 -3.57 5.18 -11.68
N LEU A 58 -4.18 5.95 -10.78
CA LEU A 58 -5.40 6.70 -11.10
C LEU A 58 -5.16 7.74 -12.20
N LEU A 59 -4.03 8.46 -12.15
CA LEU A 59 -3.63 9.41 -13.18
C LEU A 59 -3.35 8.73 -14.52
N LYS A 60 -2.78 7.51 -14.49
CA LYS A 60 -2.61 6.63 -15.66
C LYS A 60 -3.94 6.05 -16.19
N GLY A 61 -5.07 6.30 -15.53
CA GLY A 61 -6.40 5.89 -16.00
C GLY A 61 -6.87 4.50 -15.53
N TYR A 62 -6.16 3.86 -14.62
CA TYR A 62 -6.51 2.52 -14.15
C TYR A 62 -7.83 2.53 -13.35
N ARG A 63 -8.61 1.45 -13.51
CA ARG A 63 -9.83 1.19 -12.72
C ARG A 63 -9.47 0.53 -11.40
N TYR A 64 -10.36 0.61 -10.41
CA TYR A 64 -10.05 0.16 -9.03
C TYR A 64 -9.69 -1.33 -8.97
N LYS A 65 -10.38 -2.17 -9.74
CA LYS A 65 -10.06 -3.60 -9.87
C LYS A 65 -8.66 -3.82 -10.44
N GLN A 66 -8.28 -3.09 -11.50
CA GLN A 66 -6.96 -3.19 -12.10
C GLN A 66 -5.86 -2.74 -11.13
N ILE A 67 -6.09 -1.64 -10.40
CA ILE A 67 -5.15 -1.18 -9.36
C ILE A 67 -5.02 -2.24 -8.27
N ALA A 68 -6.13 -2.85 -7.86
CA ALA A 68 -6.15 -3.90 -6.86
C ALA A 68 -5.33 -5.12 -7.32
N GLU A 69 -5.51 -5.56 -8.56
CA GLU A 69 -4.76 -6.65 -9.18
C GLU A 69 -3.25 -6.33 -9.25
N VAL A 70 -2.89 -5.18 -9.82
CA VAL A 70 -1.47 -4.76 -9.98
C VAL A 70 -0.76 -4.62 -8.63
N LEU A 71 -1.45 -4.12 -7.61
CA LEU A 71 -0.87 -3.89 -6.29
C LEU A 71 -1.04 -5.07 -5.32
N ASN A 72 -1.66 -6.17 -5.76
CA ASN A 72 -2.05 -7.32 -4.93
C ASN A 72 -2.82 -6.90 -3.67
N LEU A 73 -3.90 -6.14 -3.86
CA LEU A 73 -4.81 -5.63 -2.82
C LEU A 73 -6.24 -6.10 -3.07
N SER A 74 -7.09 -5.97 -2.05
CA SER A 74 -8.54 -6.02 -2.27
C SER A 74 -9.04 -4.71 -2.91
N SER A 75 -10.10 -4.79 -3.72
CA SER A 75 -10.76 -3.58 -4.24
C SER A 75 -11.26 -2.65 -3.12
N ARG A 76 -11.71 -3.22 -1.99
CA ARG A 76 -12.11 -2.46 -0.80
C ARG A 76 -10.94 -1.68 -0.19
N SER A 77 -9.73 -2.25 -0.20
CA SER A 77 -8.52 -1.54 0.26
C SER A 77 -8.19 -0.37 -0.67
N VAL A 78 -8.29 -0.55 -1.98
CA VAL A 78 -8.08 0.54 -2.94
C VAL A 78 -9.12 1.64 -2.72
N GLU A 79 -10.40 1.31 -2.56
CA GLU A 79 -11.45 2.26 -2.24
C GLU A 79 -11.18 3.03 -0.95
N PHE A 80 -10.72 2.35 0.10
CA PHE A 80 -10.34 2.97 1.36
C PHE A 80 -9.25 4.03 1.17
N TYR A 81 -8.17 3.70 0.44
CA TYR A 81 -7.12 4.68 0.15
C TYR A 81 -7.64 5.86 -0.69
N ILE A 82 -8.50 5.60 -1.66
CA ILE A 82 -9.10 6.66 -2.49
C ILE A 82 -10.02 7.56 -1.65
N GLN A 83 -10.78 6.98 -0.72
CA GLN A 83 -11.61 7.72 0.19
C GLN A 83 -10.78 8.63 1.10
N ASN A 84 -9.69 8.11 1.68
CA ASN A 84 -8.77 8.93 2.48
C ASN A 84 -8.16 10.08 1.66
N MET A 85 -7.76 9.83 0.41
CA MET A 85 -7.29 10.90 -0.47
C MET A 85 -8.39 11.93 -0.75
N ARG A 86 -9.63 11.49 -1.02
CA ARG A 86 -10.76 12.41 -1.23
C ARG A 86 -11.01 13.29 -0.02
N GLU A 87 -10.95 12.74 1.18
CA GLU A 87 -11.11 13.50 2.42
C GLU A 87 -10.00 14.53 2.61
N LYS A 88 -8.74 14.16 2.33
CA LYS A 88 -7.59 15.06 2.38
C LYS A 88 -7.70 16.26 1.43
N PHE A 89 -8.32 16.08 0.25
CA PHE A 89 -8.53 17.14 -0.74
C PHE A 89 -9.96 17.70 -0.76
N TYR A 90 -10.80 17.34 0.21
CA TYR A 90 -12.22 17.75 0.27
C TYR A 90 -13.01 17.48 -1.03
N CYS A 91 -12.68 16.38 -1.71
CA CYS A 91 -13.23 16.04 -3.02
C CYS A 91 -14.49 15.16 -2.91
N ARG A 92 -15.60 15.65 -3.47
CA ARG A 92 -16.90 14.94 -3.44
C ARG A 92 -16.94 13.68 -4.27
N ASN A 93 -16.10 13.50 -5.28
CA ASN A 93 -16.10 12.30 -6.12
C ASN A 93 -14.71 12.01 -6.72
N LYS A 94 -14.56 10.83 -7.32
CA LYS A 94 -13.32 10.39 -7.99
C LYS A 94 -12.85 11.38 -9.05
N ARG A 95 -13.77 11.93 -9.86
CA ARG A 95 -13.43 12.85 -10.96
C ARG A 95 -12.80 14.15 -10.44
N ALA A 96 -13.37 14.72 -9.38
CA ALA A 96 -12.83 15.89 -8.71
C ALA A 96 -11.43 15.61 -8.15
N LEU A 97 -11.25 14.46 -7.48
CA LEU A 97 -9.93 14.05 -7.01
C LEU A 97 -8.92 13.98 -8.16
N ILE A 98 -9.24 13.28 -9.27
CA ILE A 98 -8.35 13.18 -10.43
C ILE A 98 -8.00 14.56 -10.99
N GLY A 99 -8.96 15.50 -11.04
CA GLY A 99 -8.69 16.87 -11.48
C GLY A 99 -7.66 17.57 -10.60
N VAL A 100 -7.80 17.44 -9.28
CA VAL A 100 -6.82 17.97 -8.31
C VAL A 100 -5.46 17.29 -8.47
N LEU A 101 -5.43 15.96 -8.56
CA LEU A 101 -4.19 15.19 -8.73
C LEU A 101 -3.46 15.50 -10.05
N LYS A 102 -4.15 15.99 -11.08
CA LYS A 102 -3.53 16.41 -12.35
C LYS A 102 -2.88 17.79 -12.25
N ASN A 103 -3.46 18.68 -11.44
CA ASN A 103 -2.94 20.03 -11.22
C ASN A 103 -1.76 20.03 -10.24
N ILE A 104 -1.78 19.10 -9.29
CA ILE A 104 -0.62 18.81 -8.45
C ILE A 104 0.35 18.01 -9.32
N ASP A 105 1.59 18.46 -9.43
CA ASP A 105 2.61 17.78 -10.20
C ASP A 105 3.13 16.53 -9.47
N ILE A 106 2.25 15.53 -9.30
CA ILE A 106 2.53 14.26 -8.63
C ILE A 106 3.48 13.41 -9.48
N LEU A 107 3.44 13.59 -10.80
CA LEU A 107 4.29 12.84 -11.73
C LEU A 107 5.75 13.29 -11.67
N SER A 108 6.05 14.57 -11.41
CA SER A 108 7.44 15.01 -11.27
C SER A 108 8.11 14.54 -9.98
N HIS A 109 7.33 14.25 -8.94
CA HIS A 109 7.82 13.79 -7.64
C HIS A 109 7.85 12.26 -7.51
N HIS A 110 7.67 11.49 -8.60
CA HIS A 110 7.77 10.04 -8.55
C HIS A 110 9.16 9.64 -8.02
N PRO A 111 9.26 9.02 -6.83
CA PRO A 111 10.54 8.58 -6.35
C PRO A 111 10.97 7.37 -7.19
N ARG A 112 11.82 7.65 -8.19
CA ARG A 112 12.66 6.76 -9.02
C ARG A 112 12.07 6.33 -10.35
N ASP A 113 12.90 6.38 -11.39
CA ASP A 113 12.95 5.39 -12.47
C ASP A 113 14.40 5.08 -12.85
N LYS A 114 14.89 3.91 -12.43
CA LYS A 114 16.02 3.17 -13.01
C LYS A 114 15.58 1.72 -13.22
N SER A 115 14.56 1.52 -14.04
CA SER A 115 14.22 0.21 -14.61
C SER A 115 13.03 0.42 -15.52
N GLY A 116 13.25 0.23 -16.83
CA GLY A 116 12.18 0.26 -17.81
C GLY A 116 11.08 -0.71 -17.43
N ASP A 117 9.86 -0.20 -17.38
CA ASP A 117 8.64 -1.00 -17.26
C ASP A 117 7.68 -0.52 -18.37
N ASP A 118 7.61 -1.32 -19.41
CA ASP A 118 6.66 -1.23 -20.51
C ASP A 118 5.25 -1.38 -19.95
N GLY A 119 4.62 -0.26 -19.62
CA GLY A 119 3.21 -0.24 -19.25
C GLY A 119 2.36 -0.94 -20.33
N PRO A 120 1.32 -1.71 -19.95
CA PRO A 120 0.53 -2.47 -20.90
C PRO A 120 -0.15 -1.50 -21.88
N LYS A 121 0.13 -1.67 -23.18
CA LYS A 121 -0.57 -1.00 -24.27
C LYS A 121 -2.05 -1.41 -24.19
N ILE A 122 -2.88 -0.52 -23.65
CA ILE A 122 -4.34 -0.70 -23.72
C ILE A 122 -4.74 -0.37 -25.15
N GLU A 123 -4.84 -1.41 -25.97
CA GLU A 123 -5.32 -1.32 -27.34
C GLU A 123 -6.83 -1.00 -27.32
N GLU A 124 -7.13 0.25 -27.66
CA GLU A 124 -8.49 0.78 -27.78
C GLU A 124 -9.20 0.10 -28.97
N LYS A 125 -9.83 -1.04 -28.73
CA LYS A 125 -10.79 -1.60 -29.69
C LYS A 125 -12.05 -0.75 -29.68
N ARG A 126 -12.06 0.28 -30.54
CA ARG A 126 -13.28 0.93 -31.00
C ARG A 126 -14.16 -0.10 -31.69
N LYS A 127 -15.45 -0.07 -31.34
CA LYS A 127 -16.52 -0.80 -32.01
C LYS A 127 -17.39 0.21 -32.74
#